data_AF-A0A1U7X4L5-F1
#
_entry.id   AF-A0A1U7X4L5-F1
#
_cell.length_a   1.000
_cell.length_b   1.000
_cell.length_c   1.000
_cell.angle_alpha   90.00
_cell.angle_beta   90.00
_cell.angle_gamma   90.00
#
_symmetry.space_group_name_H-M   'P 1'
#
loop_
_entity.id
_entity.type
_entity.pdbx_description
1 polymer ?
#
loop_
_entity_poly.entity_id
_entity_poly.type
_entity_poly.pdbx_seq_one_letter_code
_entity_poly.pdbx_strand_id
1 'polypeptide(L)'
;MLTWLQNPPKTLLPLPSLTPNPSPPFPICSISPKPTKTSLKSLHIPTHPTPTTTDTGLKFREKILYLQALKINPTKVLELNPHLRSATLDTIKTVETCLASMGIERSAIGRILDMHPQLLTSDPYIDLYPIFDFLLNDVVIPFNDIRKSIIRCPRILVCSVEDQLKPTFEFLKEFGFVGPNRITSQTTVLLVSSVELTLKPKVDYMLTLGFKRNDVVNMVLRSPGLLTFSIDKNFRPKVEYFLKEMNGDLGELKKFPQYFSFSLEGKIKPRHRLLVEHGFSLSLSEMLKVSDGEFNARLIEMRLRLLEDKQL
;
A
#
# COMPACT_ATOMS: atom_id res chain seq x y z
N MET A 1 40.30 -40.29 21.77
CA MET A 1 39.23 -41.20 21.28
C MET A 1 37.93 -40.72 21.90
N LEU A 2 37.18 -39.81 21.26
CA LEU A 2 36.11 -40.08 20.27
C LEU A 2 35.14 -41.14 20.83
N THR A 3 33.87 -40.86 21.13
CA THR A 3 32.84 -40.41 20.17
C THR A 3 31.61 -39.82 20.87
N TRP A 4 31.12 -38.70 20.32
CA TRP A 4 29.79 -38.14 20.52
C TRP A 4 28.79 -38.86 19.61
N LEU A 5 27.61 -39.22 20.11
CA LEU A 5 26.49 -39.71 19.29
C LEU A 5 25.67 -38.51 18.79
N GLN A 6 25.84 -38.24 17.50
CA GLN A 6 25.05 -37.32 16.69
C GLN A 6 23.67 -37.92 16.40
N ASN A 7 22.60 -37.19 16.72
CA ASN A 7 21.32 -37.34 16.03
C ASN A 7 21.34 -36.41 14.80
N PRO A 8 20.95 -36.88 13.60
CA PRO A 8 20.99 -36.06 12.39
C PRO A 8 19.90 -34.98 12.40
N PRO A 9 20.14 -33.80 11.79
CA PRO A 9 19.12 -32.79 11.62
C PRO A 9 18.09 -33.24 10.58
N LYS A 10 16.80 -33.04 10.88
CA LYS A 10 15.70 -33.16 9.92
C LYS A 10 15.96 -32.24 8.74
N THR A 11 16.15 -32.83 7.58
CA THR A 11 16.31 -32.17 6.28
C THR A 11 15.10 -31.28 6.01
N LEU A 12 15.31 -29.97 6.04
CA LEU A 12 14.37 -29.00 5.46
C LEU A 12 14.37 -29.20 3.94
N LEU A 13 13.19 -29.46 3.38
CA LEU A 13 13.00 -29.53 1.94
C LEU A 13 13.46 -28.22 1.28
N PRO A 14 14.17 -28.26 0.13
CA PRO A 14 14.56 -27.06 -0.57
C PRO A 14 13.33 -26.34 -1.14
N LEU A 15 13.25 -25.02 -0.98
CA LEU A 15 12.28 -24.19 -1.69
C LEU A 15 12.46 -24.34 -3.21
N PRO A 16 11.37 -24.48 -4.00
CA PRO A 16 11.48 -24.53 -5.45
C PRO A 16 11.98 -23.19 -6.00
N SER A 17 13.09 -23.25 -6.76
CA SER A 17 13.61 -22.15 -7.57
C SER A 17 12.72 -21.96 -8.80
N LEU A 18 11.88 -20.93 -8.79
CA LEU A 18 11.14 -20.50 -9.98
C LEU A 18 12.02 -19.52 -10.77
N THR A 19 12.53 -19.98 -11.91
CA THR A 19 13.13 -19.12 -12.92
C THR A 19 12.05 -18.26 -13.60
N PRO A 20 12.38 -17.03 -14.04
CA PRO A 20 11.43 -16.18 -14.73
C PRO A 20 11.20 -16.70 -16.15
N ASN A 21 9.99 -17.18 -16.43
CA ASN A 21 9.57 -17.56 -17.78
C ASN A 21 9.20 -16.29 -18.57
N PRO A 22 9.77 -16.03 -19.76
CA PRO A 22 9.43 -14.86 -20.57
C PRO A 22 8.02 -14.99 -21.15
N SER A 23 7.25 -13.90 -21.03
CA SER A 23 5.90 -13.76 -21.58
C SER A 23 5.89 -13.93 -23.12
N PRO A 24 4.98 -14.71 -23.71
CA PRO A 24 4.82 -14.74 -25.17
C PRO A 24 4.11 -13.46 -25.68
N PRO A 25 4.44 -12.98 -26.88
CA PRO A 25 3.85 -11.77 -27.45
C PRO A 25 2.40 -12.02 -27.93
N PHE A 26 1.53 -11.03 -27.72
CA PHE A 26 0.15 -11.02 -28.20
C PHE A 26 0.09 -11.05 -29.74
N PRO A 27 -0.79 -11.86 -30.36
CA PRO A 27 -0.98 -11.83 -31.80
C PRO A 27 -1.80 -10.60 -32.23
N ILE A 28 -1.21 -9.78 -33.09
CA ILE A 28 -1.85 -8.68 -33.82
C ILE A 28 -2.75 -9.30 -34.90
N CYS A 29 -4.07 -9.15 -34.76
CA CYS A 29 -5.01 -9.55 -35.79
C CYS A 29 -5.00 -8.50 -36.92
N SER A 30 -4.36 -8.84 -38.03
CA SER A 30 -4.36 -8.08 -39.27
C SER A 30 -5.58 -8.46 -40.11
N ILE A 31 -6.57 -7.57 -40.19
CA ILE A 31 -7.68 -7.69 -41.13
C ILE A 31 -7.49 -6.62 -42.20
N SER A 32 -7.00 -7.03 -43.38
CA SER A 32 -7.00 -6.24 -44.61
C SER A 32 -8.32 -6.46 -45.37
N PRO A 33 -9.07 -5.41 -45.76
CA PRO A 33 -10.13 -5.54 -46.76
C PRO A 33 -9.57 -5.35 -48.18
N LYS A 34 -9.95 -6.26 -49.10
CA LYS A 34 -9.72 -6.15 -50.55
C LYS A 34 -10.53 -5.01 -51.19
N PRO A 35 -10.08 -4.44 -52.33
CA PRO A 35 -10.64 -3.22 -52.90
C PRO A 35 -11.87 -3.52 -53.75
N THR A 36 -12.95 -2.76 -53.54
CA THR A 36 -14.13 -2.77 -54.43
C THR A 36 -14.19 -1.44 -55.17
N LYS A 37 -14.06 -1.48 -56.50
CA LYS A 37 -14.13 -0.32 -57.38
C LYS A 37 -15.54 0.27 -57.34
N THR A 38 -15.69 1.51 -56.88
CA THR A 38 -16.93 2.28 -57.08
C THR A 38 -16.59 3.74 -57.42
N SER A 39 -17.23 4.22 -58.47
CA SER A 39 -17.02 5.49 -59.17
C SER A 39 -17.19 6.72 -58.27
N LEU A 40 -16.24 7.66 -58.36
CA LEU A 40 -16.26 8.98 -57.74
C LEU A 40 -17.41 9.82 -58.34
N LYS A 41 -18.46 10.07 -57.54
CA LYS A 41 -19.34 11.22 -57.71
C LYS A 41 -19.04 12.21 -56.60
N SER A 42 -18.66 13.42 -56.99
CA SER A 42 -18.44 14.58 -56.11
C SER A 42 -19.70 14.82 -55.27
N LEU A 43 -19.62 14.53 -53.97
CA LEU A 43 -20.63 14.88 -52.98
C LEU A 43 -20.17 16.16 -52.30
N HIS A 44 -20.93 17.24 -52.50
CA HIS A 44 -20.83 18.48 -51.75
C HIS A 44 -20.83 18.17 -50.25
N ILE A 45 -19.75 18.53 -49.56
CA ILE A 45 -19.68 18.51 -48.09
C ILE A 45 -20.55 19.66 -47.61
N PRO A 46 -21.64 19.44 -46.84
CA PRO A 46 -22.26 20.51 -46.10
C PRO A 46 -21.25 20.96 -45.05
N THR A 47 -20.75 22.18 -45.19
CA THR A 47 -19.98 22.84 -44.14
C THR A 47 -20.88 22.98 -42.92
N HIS A 48 -20.78 22.04 -41.97
CA HIS A 48 -21.28 22.26 -40.63
C HIS A 48 -20.52 23.45 -40.04
N PRO A 49 -21.21 24.48 -39.51
CA PRO A 49 -20.54 25.54 -38.78
C PRO A 49 -19.85 24.90 -37.57
N THR A 50 -18.53 25.02 -37.53
CA THR A 50 -17.76 24.82 -36.30
C THR A 50 -18.39 25.69 -35.23
N PRO A 51 -18.68 25.18 -34.02
CA PRO A 51 -19.10 26.04 -32.94
C PRO A 51 -17.93 26.99 -32.66
N THR A 52 -18.08 28.24 -33.07
CA THR A 52 -17.23 29.34 -32.67
C THR A 52 -17.37 29.47 -31.16
N THR A 53 -16.45 28.84 -30.44
CA THR A 53 -16.25 29.13 -29.02
C THR A 53 -15.87 30.61 -28.93
N THR A 54 -16.84 31.45 -28.57
CA THR A 54 -16.71 32.90 -28.37
C THR A 54 -15.77 33.26 -27.23
N ASP A 55 -15.41 32.26 -26.43
CA ASP A 55 -14.45 32.39 -25.37
C ASP A 55 -13.05 32.19 -25.96
N THR A 56 -12.25 33.25 -26.00
CA THR A 56 -10.89 33.35 -26.58
C THR A 56 -9.83 32.48 -25.87
N GLY A 57 -10.21 31.29 -25.43
CA GLY A 57 -9.43 30.42 -24.55
C GLY A 57 -9.42 30.88 -23.09
N LEU A 58 -10.22 31.88 -22.72
CA LEU A 58 -10.22 32.46 -21.38
C LEU A 58 -10.69 31.46 -20.31
N LYS A 59 -11.75 30.69 -20.55
CA LYS A 59 -12.22 29.62 -19.64
C LYS A 59 -11.17 28.52 -19.48
N PHE A 60 -10.47 28.18 -20.55
CA PHE A 60 -9.37 27.21 -20.46
C PHE A 60 -8.24 27.78 -19.60
N ARG A 61 -7.84 29.04 -19.83
CA ARG A 61 -6.83 29.73 -19.02
C ARG A 61 -7.24 29.83 -17.55
N GLU A 62 -8.49 30.16 -17.27
CA GLU A 62 -9.04 30.22 -15.90
C GLU A 62 -8.94 28.87 -15.20
N LYS A 63 -9.31 27.78 -15.90
CA LYS A 63 -9.14 26.41 -15.40
C LYS A 63 -7.68 26.08 -15.07
N ILE A 64 -6.73 26.47 -15.92
CA ILE A 64 -5.29 26.27 -15.65
C ILE A 64 -4.84 27.05 -14.41
N LEU A 65 -5.22 28.33 -14.29
CA LEU A 65 -4.91 29.16 -13.13
C LEU A 65 -5.50 28.57 -11.84
N TYR A 66 -6.70 28.00 -11.92
CA TYR A 66 -7.35 27.33 -10.79
C TYR A 66 -6.58 26.10 -10.32
N LEU A 67 -6.15 25.24 -11.26
CA LEU A 67 -5.31 24.07 -10.95
C LEU A 67 -3.99 24.50 -10.31
N GLN A 68 -3.36 25.56 -10.81
CA GLN A 68 -2.14 26.12 -10.21
C GLN A 68 -2.37 26.66 -8.79
N ALA A 69 -3.52 27.28 -8.53
CA ALA A 69 -3.89 27.74 -7.19
C ALA A 69 -4.09 26.58 -6.20
N LEU A 70 -4.45 25.38 -6.69
CA LEU A 70 -4.48 24.14 -5.92
C LEU A 70 -3.10 23.45 -5.81
N LYS A 71 -2.04 24.05 -6.37
CA LYS A 71 -0.69 23.46 -6.47
C LYS A 71 -0.64 22.15 -7.27
N ILE A 72 -1.56 21.99 -8.23
CA ILE A 72 -1.59 20.86 -9.18
C ILE A 72 -0.75 21.23 -10.38
N ASN A 73 0.03 20.29 -10.92
CA ASN A 73 0.78 20.49 -12.16
C ASN A 73 -0.15 20.32 -13.38
N PRO A 74 -0.52 21.41 -14.10
CA PRO A 74 -1.52 21.33 -15.16
C PRO A 74 -1.08 20.46 -16.34
N THR A 75 0.20 20.51 -16.71
CA THR A 75 0.77 19.72 -17.80
C THR A 75 0.62 18.23 -17.52
N LYS A 76 1.07 17.80 -16.33
CA LYS A 76 0.98 16.41 -15.88
C LYS A 76 -0.47 15.90 -15.89
N VAL A 77 -1.41 16.66 -15.31
CA VAL A 77 -2.80 16.17 -15.20
C VAL A 77 -3.53 16.15 -16.55
N LEU A 78 -3.20 17.03 -17.49
CA LEU A 78 -3.74 17.01 -18.86
C LEU A 78 -3.20 15.86 -19.73
N GLU A 79 -1.97 15.41 -19.44
CA GLU A 79 -1.38 14.22 -20.06
C GLU A 79 -2.03 12.94 -19.52
N LEU A 80 -2.18 12.84 -18.20
CA LEU A 80 -2.74 11.66 -17.53
C LEU A 80 -4.27 11.57 -17.61
N ASN A 81 -4.98 12.69 -17.82
CA ASN A 81 -6.43 12.73 -18.02
C ASN A 81 -6.79 13.64 -19.21
N PRO A 82 -6.81 13.12 -20.45
CA PRO A 82 -7.12 13.91 -21.63
C PRO A 82 -8.54 14.53 -21.63
N HIS A 83 -9.50 13.90 -20.94
CA HIS A 83 -10.88 14.40 -20.82
C HIS A 83 -10.97 15.71 -20.04
N LEU A 84 -9.95 16.05 -19.25
CA LEU A 84 -9.86 17.32 -18.57
C LEU A 84 -9.88 18.52 -19.52
N ARG A 85 -9.49 18.35 -20.80
CA ARG A 85 -9.57 19.43 -21.81
C ARG A 85 -11.01 19.91 -21.98
N SER A 86 -11.96 18.99 -22.14
CA SER A 86 -13.39 19.26 -22.33
C SER A 86 -14.15 19.50 -21.04
N ALA A 87 -13.65 19.06 -19.89
CA ALA A 87 -14.31 19.28 -18.60
C ALA A 87 -14.38 20.77 -18.22
N THR A 88 -15.45 21.15 -17.52
CA THR A 88 -15.64 22.53 -17.07
C THR A 88 -14.86 22.80 -15.79
N LEU A 89 -14.60 24.08 -15.49
CA LEU A 89 -14.04 24.47 -14.19
C LEU A 89 -15.00 24.11 -13.04
N ASP A 90 -16.30 24.15 -13.30
CA ASP A 90 -17.32 23.78 -12.32
C ASP A 90 -17.19 22.31 -11.88
N THR A 91 -16.96 21.38 -12.82
CA THR A 91 -16.68 19.97 -12.49
C THR A 91 -15.55 19.84 -11.46
N ILE A 92 -14.43 20.54 -11.67
CA ILE A 92 -13.30 20.50 -10.72
C ILE A 92 -13.70 21.08 -9.36
N LYS A 93 -14.45 22.20 -9.34
CA LYS A 93 -14.94 22.84 -8.11
C LYS A 93 -15.90 21.96 -7.33
N THR A 94 -16.77 21.20 -8.01
CA THR A 94 -17.70 20.26 -7.35
C THR A 94 -16.94 19.14 -6.64
N VAL A 95 -15.89 18.60 -7.26
CA VAL A 95 -15.03 17.58 -6.64
C VAL A 95 -14.25 18.16 -5.45
N GLU A 96 -13.68 19.36 -5.57
CA GLU A 96 -13.03 20.03 -4.43
C GLU A 96 -14.01 20.27 -3.28
N THR A 97 -15.22 20.76 -3.58
CA THR A 97 -16.26 21.01 -2.57
C THR A 97 -16.69 19.72 -1.88
N CYS A 98 -16.85 18.64 -2.64
CA CYS A 98 -17.16 17.31 -2.10
C CYS A 98 -16.06 16.84 -1.12
N LEU A 99 -14.79 16.90 -1.52
CA LEU A 99 -13.66 16.53 -0.65
C LEU A 99 -13.55 17.45 0.58
N ALA A 100 -13.78 18.75 0.42
CA ALA A 100 -13.79 19.71 1.52
C ALA A 100 -14.92 19.42 2.51
N SER A 101 -16.09 18.96 2.04
CA SER A 101 -17.22 18.59 2.90
C SER A 101 -16.90 17.39 3.81
N MET A 102 -15.95 16.53 3.42
CA MET A 102 -15.42 15.44 4.25
C MET A 102 -14.32 15.91 5.23
N GLY A 103 -14.09 17.22 5.35
CA GLY A 103 -13.11 17.82 6.26
C GLY A 103 -11.66 17.77 5.75
N ILE A 104 -11.45 17.60 4.44
CA ILE A 104 -10.11 17.58 3.85
C ILE A 104 -9.67 19.01 3.54
N GLU A 105 -8.48 19.39 4.02
CA GLU A 105 -7.92 20.71 3.76
C GLU A 105 -7.54 20.88 2.29
N ARG A 106 -7.71 22.10 1.77
CA ARG A 106 -7.45 22.45 0.36
C ARG A 106 -6.06 22.05 -0.14
N SER A 107 -5.04 22.15 0.72
CA SER A 107 -3.67 21.72 0.40
C SER A 107 -3.55 20.21 0.18
N ALA A 108 -4.30 19.41 0.95
CA ALA A 108 -4.38 17.97 0.79
C ALA A 108 -5.24 17.59 -0.42
N ILE A 109 -6.33 18.32 -0.69
CA ILE A 109 -7.16 18.14 -1.90
C ILE A 109 -6.30 18.29 -3.16
N GLY A 110 -5.55 19.39 -3.28
CA GLY A 110 -4.67 19.62 -4.43
C GLY A 110 -3.70 18.46 -4.66
N ARG A 111 -3.06 17.97 -3.60
CA ARG A 111 -2.18 16.79 -3.66
C ARG A 111 -2.91 15.51 -4.08
N ILE A 112 -4.12 15.26 -3.58
CA ILE A 112 -4.93 14.10 -3.95
C ILE A 112 -5.27 14.13 -5.44
N LEU A 113 -5.72 15.28 -5.95
CA LEU A 113 -6.09 15.46 -7.35
C LEU A 113 -4.88 15.41 -8.29
N ASP A 114 -3.69 15.86 -7.85
CA ASP A 114 -2.44 15.70 -8.59
C ASP A 114 -1.95 14.23 -8.63
N MET A 115 -2.22 13.47 -7.56
CA MET A 115 -1.93 12.03 -7.52
C MET A 115 -2.89 11.20 -8.37
N HIS A 116 -4.17 11.59 -8.44
CA HIS A 116 -5.23 10.89 -9.17
C HIS A 116 -5.99 11.83 -10.11
N PRO A 117 -5.41 12.18 -11.28
CA PRO A 117 -5.96 13.16 -12.20
C PRO A 117 -7.35 12.81 -12.76
N GLN A 118 -7.74 11.54 -12.75
CA GLN A 118 -9.09 11.10 -13.16
C GLN A 118 -10.19 11.70 -12.28
N LEU A 119 -9.88 12.06 -11.03
CA LEU A 119 -10.83 12.72 -10.13
C LEU A 119 -11.18 14.14 -10.58
N LEU A 120 -10.36 14.78 -11.41
CA LEU A 120 -10.65 16.14 -11.92
C LEU A 120 -11.85 16.17 -12.89
N THR A 121 -12.30 14.99 -13.33
CA THR A 121 -13.43 14.83 -14.26
C THR A 121 -14.50 13.88 -13.74
N SER A 122 -14.38 13.41 -12.49
CA SER A 122 -15.37 12.53 -11.87
C SER A 122 -16.63 13.29 -11.46
N ASP A 123 -17.76 12.60 -11.43
CA ASP A 123 -19.00 13.09 -10.84
C ASP A 123 -19.03 12.69 -9.35
N PRO A 124 -19.04 13.64 -8.40
CA PRO A 124 -19.08 13.30 -6.97
C PRO A 124 -20.24 12.40 -6.56
N TYR A 125 -21.40 12.51 -7.21
CA TYR A 125 -22.57 11.71 -6.86
C TYR A 125 -22.43 10.25 -7.29
N ILE A 126 -21.81 10.01 -8.44
CA ILE A 126 -21.63 8.67 -9.00
C ILE A 126 -20.33 8.02 -8.50
N ASP A 127 -19.26 8.80 -8.40
CA ASP A 127 -17.91 8.25 -8.20
C ASP A 127 -17.42 8.36 -6.76
N LEU A 128 -17.82 9.38 -5.99
CA LEU A 128 -17.27 9.66 -4.66
C LEU A 128 -18.22 9.33 -3.51
N TYR A 129 -19.50 9.72 -3.61
CA TYR A 129 -20.46 9.45 -2.55
C TYR A 129 -20.63 7.97 -2.23
N PRO A 130 -20.65 7.02 -3.19
CA PRO A 130 -20.69 5.60 -2.84
C PRO A 130 -19.49 5.16 -2.00
N ILE A 131 -18.31 5.74 -2.21
CA ILE A 131 -17.11 5.43 -1.43
C ILE A 131 -17.24 5.99 0.00
N PHE A 132 -17.74 7.22 0.16
CA PHE A 132 -17.95 7.79 1.48
C PHE A 132 -19.06 7.08 2.25
N ASP A 133 -20.16 6.75 1.58
CA ASP A 133 -21.26 5.96 2.12
C ASP A 133 -20.77 4.60 2.63
N PHE A 134 -20.02 3.87 1.79
CA PHE A 134 -19.38 2.60 2.19
C PHE A 134 -18.48 2.77 3.44
N LEU A 135 -17.63 3.80 3.48
CA LEU A 135 -16.73 4.00 4.62
C LEU A 135 -17.48 4.40 5.90
N LEU A 136 -18.54 5.20 5.80
CA LEU A 136 -19.33 5.69 6.92
C LEU A 136 -20.29 4.64 7.45
N ASN A 137 -20.95 3.89 6.56
CA ASN A 137 -22.10 3.05 6.89
C ASN A 137 -21.76 1.56 6.93
N ASP A 138 -20.95 1.06 5.99
CA ASP A 138 -20.58 -0.36 5.97
C ASP A 138 -19.36 -0.64 6.84
N VAL A 139 -18.29 0.16 6.67
CA VAL A 139 -17.05 0.02 7.46
C VAL A 139 -17.18 0.69 8.83
N VAL A 140 -18.11 1.64 8.97
CA VAL A 140 -18.40 2.36 10.23
C VAL A 140 -17.18 3.16 10.74
N ILE A 141 -16.51 3.86 9.83
CA ILE A 141 -15.45 4.82 10.19
C ILE A 141 -16.12 6.10 10.70
N PRO A 142 -15.76 6.61 11.89
CA PRO A 142 -16.29 7.88 12.38
C PRO A 142 -16.03 9.01 11.38
N PHE A 143 -17.01 9.90 11.19
CA PHE A 143 -16.91 11.00 10.23
C PHE A 143 -15.60 11.80 10.36
N ASN A 144 -15.20 12.15 11.58
CA ASN A 144 -13.96 12.88 11.87
C ASN A 144 -12.67 12.16 11.44
N ASP A 145 -12.75 10.85 11.21
CA ASP A 145 -11.65 9.97 10.80
C ASP A 145 -11.66 9.66 9.29
N ILE A 146 -12.71 10.04 8.55
CA ILE A 146 -12.77 9.89 7.08
C ILE A 146 -11.64 10.66 6.43
N ARG A 147 -11.42 11.92 6.82
CA ARG A 147 -10.29 12.73 6.32
C ARG A 147 -8.93 12.02 6.52
N LYS A 148 -8.74 11.36 7.66
CA LYS A 148 -7.48 10.66 7.99
C LYS A 148 -7.30 9.44 7.08
N SER A 149 -8.39 8.72 6.82
CA SER A 149 -8.43 7.57 5.92
C SER A 149 -8.01 7.95 4.51
N ILE A 150 -8.61 9.03 3.97
CA ILE A 150 -8.37 9.50 2.60
C ILE A 150 -6.97 10.08 2.46
N ILE A 151 -6.51 10.89 3.41
CA ILE A 151 -5.14 11.47 3.37
C ILE A 151 -4.08 10.37 3.41
N ARG A 152 -4.29 9.31 4.20
CA ARG A 152 -3.37 8.17 4.31
C ARG A 152 -3.37 7.29 3.07
N CYS A 153 -4.54 7.08 2.45
CA CYS A 153 -4.68 6.28 1.25
C CYS A 153 -5.59 6.95 0.22
N PRO A 154 -5.09 7.95 -0.54
CA PRO A 154 -5.89 8.64 -1.55
C PRO A 154 -6.45 7.72 -2.64
N ARG A 155 -5.77 6.58 -2.88
CA ARG A 155 -6.19 5.56 -3.84
C ARG A 155 -7.59 5.02 -3.55
N ILE A 156 -8.09 5.10 -2.32
CA ILE A 156 -9.44 4.62 -1.98
C ILE A 156 -10.53 5.32 -2.79
N LEU A 157 -10.31 6.59 -3.17
CA LEU A 157 -11.26 7.42 -3.93
C LEU A 157 -11.41 6.99 -5.39
N VAL A 158 -10.55 6.08 -5.87
CA VAL A 158 -10.54 5.61 -7.27
C VAL A 158 -10.72 4.09 -7.36
N CYS A 159 -11.17 3.48 -6.27
CA CYS A 159 -11.50 2.06 -6.21
C CYS A 159 -13.00 1.85 -6.37
N SER A 160 -13.39 0.81 -7.12
CA SER A 160 -14.78 0.34 -7.18
C SER A 160 -15.21 -0.16 -5.81
N VAL A 161 -16.35 0.30 -5.32
CA VAL A 161 -16.94 -0.20 -4.07
C VAL A 161 -17.27 -1.68 -4.21
N GLU A 162 -17.96 -2.07 -5.28
CA GLU A 162 -18.46 -3.43 -5.47
C GLU A 162 -17.37 -4.43 -5.88
N ASP A 163 -16.40 -4.03 -6.71
CA ASP A 163 -15.40 -4.98 -7.22
C ASP A 163 -14.14 -5.06 -6.35
N GLN A 164 -13.87 -4.05 -5.53
CA GLN A 164 -12.63 -3.95 -4.77
C GLN A 164 -12.86 -3.73 -3.28
N LEU A 165 -13.55 -2.66 -2.87
CA LEU A 165 -13.58 -2.30 -1.45
C LEU A 165 -14.41 -3.27 -0.61
N LYS A 166 -15.61 -3.62 -1.07
CA LYS A 166 -16.56 -4.47 -0.37
C LYS A 166 -16.11 -5.94 -0.32
N PRO A 167 -15.65 -6.59 -1.41
CA PRO A 167 -15.09 -7.94 -1.32
C PRO A 167 -13.88 -8.02 -0.37
N THR A 168 -13.00 -7.01 -0.40
CA THR A 168 -11.87 -6.95 0.53
C THR A 168 -12.33 -6.75 1.97
N PHE A 169 -13.34 -5.93 2.21
CA PHE A 169 -13.91 -5.75 3.54
C PHE A 169 -14.53 -7.03 4.09
N GLU A 170 -15.29 -7.79 3.30
CA GLU A 170 -15.83 -9.09 3.70
C GLU A 170 -14.71 -10.07 4.06
N PHE A 171 -13.70 -10.19 3.21
CA PHE A 171 -12.52 -11.01 3.51
C PHE A 171 -11.84 -10.61 4.83
N LEU A 172 -11.68 -9.30 5.10
CA LEU A 172 -11.07 -8.82 6.33
C LEU A 172 -11.95 -9.09 7.56
N LYS A 173 -13.28 -8.99 7.44
CA LYS A 173 -14.21 -9.38 8.51
C LYS A 173 -14.09 -10.88 8.83
N GLU A 174 -14.13 -11.73 7.81
CA GLU A 174 -13.93 -13.19 7.96
C GLU A 174 -12.55 -13.53 8.55
N PHE A 175 -11.54 -12.73 8.22
CA PHE A 175 -10.20 -12.88 8.77
C PHE A 175 -10.12 -12.53 10.27
N GLY A 176 -11.03 -11.68 10.78
CA GLY A 176 -11.12 -11.30 12.20
C GLY A 176 -11.09 -9.79 12.48
N PHE A 177 -11.16 -8.92 11.47
CA PHE A 177 -11.25 -7.47 11.65
C PHE A 177 -12.67 -7.04 12.06
N VAL A 178 -13.06 -7.41 13.27
CA VAL A 178 -14.40 -7.16 13.85
C VAL A 178 -14.29 -6.62 15.28
N GLY A 179 -15.39 -6.03 15.77
CA GLY A 179 -15.49 -5.55 17.15
C GLY A 179 -14.38 -4.57 17.54
N PRO A 180 -13.56 -4.86 18.58
CA PRO A 180 -12.42 -4.02 18.96
C PRO A 180 -11.32 -3.92 17.89
N ASN A 181 -11.20 -4.92 17.01
CA ASN A 181 -10.19 -4.97 15.95
C ASN A 181 -10.77 -4.60 14.57
N ARG A 182 -11.93 -3.94 14.52
CA ARG A 182 -12.54 -3.49 13.27
C ARG A 182 -11.60 -2.57 12.48
N ILE A 183 -11.86 -2.45 11.19
CA ILE A 183 -11.14 -1.51 10.33
C ILE A 183 -11.30 -0.08 10.86
N THR A 184 -10.18 0.66 10.89
CA THR A 184 -10.13 2.06 11.33
C THR A 184 -9.44 2.90 10.27
N SER A 185 -9.40 4.22 10.45
CA SER A 185 -8.64 5.12 9.56
C SER A 185 -7.15 4.81 9.42
N GLN A 186 -6.58 4.00 10.32
CA GLN A 186 -5.19 3.55 10.26
C GLN A 186 -5.00 2.32 9.36
N THR A 187 -6.06 1.55 9.11
CA THR A 187 -6.01 0.27 8.38
C THR A 187 -6.80 0.25 7.09
N THR A 188 -7.43 1.37 6.70
CA THR A 188 -8.17 1.52 5.43
C THR A 188 -7.34 1.23 4.19
N VAL A 189 -6.02 1.35 4.26
CA VAL A 189 -5.10 0.96 3.18
C VAL A 189 -5.23 -0.54 2.80
N LEU A 190 -5.75 -1.38 3.71
CA LEU A 190 -5.99 -2.77 3.39
C LEU A 190 -7.15 -2.95 2.40
N LEU A 191 -8.16 -2.06 2.43
CA LEU A 191 -9.35 -2.14 1.57
C LEU A 191 -9.03 -2.00 0.07
N VAL A 192 -7.97 -1.26 -0.25
CA VAL A 192 -7.54 -1.04 -1.64
C VAL A 192 -6.63 -2.15 -2.19
N SER A 193 -6.34 -3.18 -1.38
CA SER A 193 -5.50 -4.30 -1.76
C SER A 193 -6.34 -5.44 -2.34
N SER A 194 -5.86 -6.07 -3.42
CA SER A 194 -6.48 -7.27 -3.97
C SER A 194 -6.43 -8.42 -2.96
N VAL A 195 -7.57 -9.06 -2.70
CA VAL A 195 -7.63 -10.24 -1.82
C VAL A 195 -6.75 -11.35 -2.37
N GLU A 196 -6.96 -11.76 -3.62
CA GLU A 196 -6.28 -12.90 -4.25
C GLU A 196 -4.80 -12.63 -4.55
N LEU A 197 -4.47 -11.44 -5.05
CA LEU A 197 -3.11 -11.17 -5.52
C LEU A 197 -2.21 -10.56 -4.45
N THR A 198 -2.77 -10.03 -3.37
CA THR A 198 -2.02 -9.22 -2.40
C THR A 198 -2.18 -9.69 -0.96
N LEU A 199 -3.41 -9.93 -0.47
CA LEU A 199 -3.64 -10.27 0.93
C LEU A 199 -3.41 -11.76 1.21
N LYS A 200 -4.09 -12.65 0.48
CA LYS A 200 -3.97 -14.11 0.63
C LYS A 200 -2.52 -14.60 0.48
N PRO A 201 -1.73 -14.17 -0.53
CA PRO A 201 -0.36 -14.65 -0.67
C PRO A 201 0.53 -14.32 0.54
N LYS A 202 0.30 -13.21 1.23
CA LYS A 202 1.04 -12.86 2.46
C LYS A 202 0.62 -13.72 3.64
N VAL A 203 -0.68 -14.01 3.74
CA VAL A 203 -1.22 -14.94 4.74
C VAL A 203 -0.64 -16.33 4.52
N ASP A 204 -0.70 -16.83 3.29
CA ASP A 204 -0.20 -18.15 2.90
C ASP A 204 1.29 -18.25 3.13
N TYR A 205 2.06 -17.22 2.78
CA TYR A 205 3.49 -17.17 3.09
C TYR A 205 3.76 -17.35 4.59
N MET A 206 3.05 -16.62 5.47
CA MET A 206 3.20 -16.80 6.92
C MET A 206 2.81 -18.22 7.36
N LEU A 207 1.79 -18.84 6.77
CA LEU A 207 1.46 -20.23 7.04
C LEU A 207 2.58 -21.19 6.59
N THR A 208 3.19 -20.95 5.43
CA THR A 208 4.31 -21.77 4.91
C THR A 208 5.57 -21.68 5.77
N LEU A 209 5.75 -20.59 6.52
CA LEU A 209 6.81 -20.48 7.52
C LEU A 209 6.60 -21.42 8.72
N GLY A 210 5.38 -21.91 8.93
CA GLY A 210 5.02 -22.79 10.04
C GLY A 210 4.12 -22.15 11.10
N PHE A 211 3.65 -20.91 10.90
CA PHE A 211 2.64 -20.32 11.79
C PHE A 211 1.28 -21.00 11.63
N LYS A 212 0.59 -21.23 12.74
CA LYS A 212 -0.81 -21.72 12.69
C LYS A 212 -1.73 -20.58 12.22
N ARG A 213 -2.87 -20.92 11.61
CA ARG A 213 -3.87 -19.94 11.15
C ARG A 213 -4.24 -18.91 12.22
N ASN A 214 -4.53 -19.37 13.43
CA ASN A 214 -4.87 -18.49 14.56
C ASN A 214 -3.68 -17.59 14.98
N ASP A 215 -2.45 -18.06 14.84
CA ASP A 215 -1.27 -17.23 15.12
C ASP A 215 -1.15 -16.10 14.10
N VAL A 216 -1.33 -16.42 12.81
CA VAL A 216 -1.30 -15.42 11.73
C VAL A 216 -2.39 -14.37 11.92
N VAL A 217 -3.62 -14.80 12.26
CA VAL A 217 -4.73 -13.88 12.56
C VAL A 217 -4.33 -12.93 13.70
N ASN A 218 -3.89 -13.46 14.84
CA ASN A 218 -3.49 -12.64 15.99
C ASN A 218 -2.28 -11.74 15.73
N MET A 219 -1.34 -12.17 14.87
CA MET A 219 -0.22 -11.34 14.44
C MET A 219 -0.69 -10.16 13.60
N VAL A 220 -1.56 -10.42 12.61
CA VAL A 220 -2.09 -9.39 11.70
C VAL A 220 -3.00 -8.41 12.44
N LEU A 221 -3.86 -8.86 13.37
CA LEU A 221 -4.71 -7.94 14.15
C LEU A 221 -3.87 -7.00 15.02
N ARG A 222 -2.76 -7.48 15.61
CA ARG A 222 -1.81 -6.64 16.38
C ARG A 222 -0.88 -5.81 15.50
N SER A 223 -0.66 -6.21 14.25
CA SER A 223 0.20 -5.50 13.29
C SER A 223 -0.36 -5.61 11.87
N PRO A 224 -1.39 -4.81 11.52
CA PRO A 224 -2.02 -4.89 10.21
C PRO A 224 -1.08 -4.59 9.04
N GLY A 225 0.01 -3.84 9.30
CA GLY A 225 1.08 -3.56 8.34
C GLY A 225 1.77 -4.81 7.79
N LEU A 226 1.66 -5.97 8.46
CA LEU A 226 2.13 -7.24 7.88
C LEU A 226 1.52 -7.51 6.50
N LEU A 227 0.27 -7.09 6.28
CA LEU A 227 -0.40 -7.28 4.99
C LEU A 227 0.02 -6.26 3.92
N THR A 228 0.86 -5.28 4.25
CA THR A 228 1.36 -4.26 3.30
C THR A 228 2.81 -4.48 2.90
N PHE A 229 3.57 -5.28 3.65
CA PHE A 229 4.98 -5.55 3.34
C PHE A 229 5.17 -6.56 2.21
N SER A 230 6.19 -6.35 1.38
CA SER A 230 6.57 -7.29 0.32
C SER A 230 7.12 -8.59 0.92
N ILE A 231 6.71 -9.73 0.36
CA ILE A 231 7.26 -11.04 0.75
C ILE A 231 8.76 -11.07 0.48
N ASP A 232 9.18 -10.78 -0.74
CA ASP A 232 10.58 -10.95 -1.15
C ASP A 232 11.50 -9.83 -0.66
N LYS A 233 11.01 -8.60 -0.56
CA LYS A 233 11.83 -7.45 -0.14
C LYS A 233 11.80 -7.19 1.37
N ASN A 234 10.88 -7.78 2.12
CA ASN A 234 10.76 -7.54 3.56
C ASN A 234 10.72 -8.85 4.34
N PHE A 235 9.70 -9.69 4.14
CA PHE A 235 9.55 -10.89 4.96
C PHE A 235 10.72 -11.86 4.83
N ARG A 236 11.02 -12.30 3.60
CA ARG A 236 12.03 -13.32 3.31
C ARG A 236 13.42 -12.97 3.88
N PRO A 237 14.03 -11.80 3.56
CA PRO A 237 15.36 -11.48 4.08
C PRO A 237 15.38 -11.31 5.60
N LYS A 238 14.29 -10.84 6.22
CA LYS A 238 14.22 -10.67 7.68
C LYS A 238 14.02 -11.99 8.42
N VAL A 239 13.17 -12.88 7.90
CA VAL A 239 13.03 -14.23 8.47
C VAL A 239 14.34 -15.00 8.34
N GLU A 240 14.99 -14.93 7.17
CA GLU A 240 16.27 -15.60 6.95
C GLU A 240 17.33 -15.12 7.94
N TYR A 241 17.49 -13.80 8.08
CA TYR A 241 18.42 -13.22 9.06
C TYR A 241 18.10 -13.67 10.49
N PHE A 242 16.82 -13.59 10.87
CA PHE A 242 16.39 -13.93 12.22
C PHE A 242 16.65 -15.40 12.57
N LEU A 243 16.30 -16.32 11.68
CA LEU A 243 16.44 -17.75 11.94
C LEU A 243 17.90 -18.23 11.80
N LYS A 244 18.66 -17.70 10.83
CA LYS A 244 20.03 -18.19 10.53
C LYS A 244 21.12 -17.44 11.27
N GLU A 245 21.02 -16.13 11.40
CA GLU A 245 22.09 -15.30 11.99
C GLU A 245 21.81 -14.94 13.45
N MET A 246 20.55 -14.66 13.81
CA MET A 246 20.19 -14.37 15.20
C MET A 246 19.86 -15.64 16.02
N ASN A 247 19.82 -16.80 15.37
CA ASN A 247 19.45 -18.08 15.97
C ASN A 247 18.10 -18.03 16.74
N GLY A 248 17.16 -17.21 16.24
CA GLY A 248 15.84 -17.02 16.84
C GLY A 248 14.82 -18.06 16.38
N ASP A 249 13.65 -18.06 17.01
CA ASP A 249 12.56 -18.99 16.68
C ASP A 249 11.24 -18.28 16.30
N LEU A 250 10.39 -18.97 15.54
CA LEU A 250 9.11 -18.41 15.08
C LEU A 250 8.21 -17.92 16.22
N GLY A 251 8.29 -18.52 17.41
CA GLY A 251 7.57 -18.08 18.59
C GLY A 251 7.89 -16.64 19.00
N GLU A 252 9.13 -16.18 18.83
CA GLU A 252 9.49 -14.78 19.06
C GLU A 252 8.90 -13.84 18.02
N LEU A 253 8.96 -14.20 16.73
CA LEU A 253 8.32 -13.44 15.66
C LEU A 253 6.80 -13.35 15.86
N LYS A 254 6.19 -14.44 16.32
CA LYS A 254 4.78 -14.48 16.73
C LYS A 254 4.51 -13.52 17.87
N LYS A 255 5.36 -13.48 18.91
CA LYS A 255 5.17 -12.56 20.06
C LYS A 255 5.34 -11.11 19.63
N PHE A 256 6.25 -10.82 18.69
CA PHE A 256 6.62 -9.48 18.25
C PHE A 256 6.53 -9.29 16.72
N PRO A 257 5.33 -9.29 16.13
CA PRO A 257 5.15 -9.15 14.69
C PRO A 257 5.66 -7.80 14.14
N GLN A 258 5.79 -6.77 14.99
CA GLN A 258 6.35 -5.47 14.62
C GLN A 258 7.81 -5.57 14.16
N TYR A 259 8.51 -6.69 14.41
CA TYR A 259 9.83 -6.98 13.84
C TYR A 259 9.93 -6.62 12.34
N PHE A 260 8.91 -6.99 11.55
CA PHE A 260 8.87 -6.74 10.11
C PHE A 260 8.74 -5.27 9.71
N SER A 261 8.42 -4.38 10.66
CA SER A 261 8.34 -2.93 10.44
C SER A 261 9.70 -2.22 10.57
N PHE A 262 10.67 -2.82 11.28
CA PHE A 262 12.00 -2.22 11.44
C PHE A 262 12.91 -2.49 10.24
N SER A 263 13.78 -1.52 9.92
CA SER A 263 14.77 -1.69 8.83
C SER A 263 15.76 -2.81 9.17
N LEU A 264 15.94 -3.75 8.24
CA LEU A 264 16.89 -4.85 8.42
C LEU A 264 18.32 -4.30 8.53
N GLU A 265 18.77 -3.58 7.51
CA GLU A 265 20.12 -3.01 7.45
C GLU A 265 20.30 -1.81 8.40
N GLY A 266 19.25 -1.00 8.59
CA GLY A 266 19.36 0.24 9.36
C GLY A 266 19.19 0.07 10.87
N LYS A 267 18.52 -0.98 11.34
CA LYS A 267 18.20 -1.14 12.77
C LYS A 267 18.44 -2.54 13.32
N ILE A 268 17.93 -3.57 12.65
CA ILE A 268 17.99 -4.95 13.15
C ILE A 268 19.45 -5.45 13.18
N LYS A 269 20.14 -5.45 12.04
CA LYS A 269 21.53 -5.95 11.94
C LYS A 269 22.51 -5.17 12.82
N PRO A 270 22.53 -3.82 12.81
CA PRO A 270 23.47 -3.07 13.63
C PRO A 270 23.31 -3.35 15.13
N ARG A 271 22.06 -3.38 15.63
CA ARG A 271 21.80 -3.64 17.05
C ARG A 271 22.13 -5.07 17.46
N HIS A 272 21.77 -6.05 16.63
CA HIS A 272 22.13 -7.45 16.88
C HIS A 272 23.65 -7.64 16.96
N ARG A 273 24.41 -7.11 15.98
CA ARG A 273 25.88 -7.22 15.96
C ARG A 273 26.54 -6.60 17.19
N LEU A 274 26.09 -5.41 17.60
CA LEU A 274 26.61 -4.74 18.79
C LEU A 274 26.36 -5.55 20.07
N LEU A 275 25.18 -6.18 20.20
CA LEU A 275 24.89 -7.05 21.34
C LEU A 275 25.80 -8.28 21.34
N VAL A 276 25.95 -8.95 20.21
CA VAL A 276 26.81 -10.14 20.06
C VAL A 276 28.28 -9.81 20.35
N GLU A 277 28.80 -8.70 19.83
CA GLU A 277 30.17 -8.23 20.06
C GLU A 277 30.48 -8.06 21.56
N HIS A 278 29.48 -7.63 22.34
CA HIS A 278 29.61 -7.43 23.78
C HIS A 278 29.11 -8.63 24.61
N GLY A 279 28.75 -9.76 23.97
CA GLY A 279 28.29 -10.97 24.64
C GLY A 279 26.90 -10.86 25.27
N PHE A 280 26.07 -9.93 24.81
CA PHE A 280 24.71 -9.71 25.31
C PHE A 280 23.64 -10.30 24.40
N SER A 281 22.50 -10.60 25.01
CA SER A 281 21.26 -11.00 24.32
C SER A 281 20.09 -10.21 24.89
N LEU A 282 19.17 -9.79 24.03
CA LEU A 282 17.94 -9.10 24.38
C LEU A 282 16.79 -9.66 23.54
N SER A 283 15.56 -9.63 24.06
CA SER A 283 14.40 -9.97 23.24
C SER A 283 14.22 -8.97 22.10
N LEU A 284 13.58 -9.39 21.00
CA LEU A 284 13.29 -8.49 19.87
C LEU A 284 12.60 -7.18 20.28
N SER A 285 11.68 -7.26 21.24
CA SER A 285 10.93 -6.09 21.72
C SER A 285 11.83 -5.10 22.45
N GLU A 286 12.70 -5.59 23.35
CA GLU A 286 13.65 -4.75 24.09
C GLU A 286 14.70 -4.14 23.17
N MET A 287 15.19 -4.95 22.22
CA MET A 287 16.20 -4.52 21.25
C MET A 287 15.65 -3.47 20.28
N LEU A 288 14.39 -3.56 19.83
CA LEU A 288 13.92 -2.79 18.66
C LEU A 288 12.93 -1.67 18.96
N LYS A 289 12.14 -1.75 20.03
CA LYS A 289 11.12 -0.71 20.33
C LYS A 289 11.72 0.64 20.69
N VAL A 290 12.87 0.62 21.37
CA VAL A 290 13.50 1.82 21.92
C VAL A 290 14.16 2.67 20.84
N SER A 291 14.35 3.96 21.14
CA SER A 291 15.12 4.89 20.29
C SER A 291 16.59 4.47 20.18
N ASP A 292 17.37 5.07 19.27
CA ASP A 292 18.80 4.77 19.16
C ASP A 292 19.58 5.25 20.40
N GLY A 293 19.24 6.44 20.93
CA GLY A 293 19.84 6.96 22.15
C GLY A 293 19.57 6.05 23.36
N GLU A 294 18.33 5.60 23.53
CA GLU A 294 17.97 4.70 24.62
C GLU A 294 18.62 3.31 24.48
N PHE A 295 18.70 2.76 23.27
CA PHE A 295 19.42 1.51 23.03
C PHE A 295 20.90 1.63 23.42
N ASN A 296 21.56 2.71 23.01
CA ASN A 296 22.97 2.95 23.33
C ASN A 296 23.20 3.13 24.84
N ALA A 297 22.30 3.86 25.53
CA ALA A 297 22.36 4.01 26.97
C ALA A 297 22.27 2.65 27.69
N ARG A 298 21.32 1.79 27.28
CA ARG A 298 21.20 0.43 27.81
C ARG A 298 22.45 -0.40 27.56
N LEU A 299 23.02 -0.32 26.36
CA LEU A 299 24.25 -1.05 26.04
C LEU A 299 25.42 -0.61 26.93
N ILE A 300 25.59 0.69 27.16
CA ILE A 300 26.61 1.22 28.06
C ILE A 300 26.38 0.73 29.49
N GLU A 301 25.15 0.80 29.99
CA GLU A 301 24.79 0.34 31.32
C GLU A 301 25.08 -1.16 31.52
N MET A 302 24.68 -1.99 30.55
CA MET A 302 24.97 -3.44 30.58
C MET A 302 26.49 -3.72 30.59
N ARG A 303 27.28 -2.93 29.85
CA ARG A 303 28.74 -3.04 29.85
C ARG A 303 29.37 -2.65 31.19
N LEU A 304 28.89 -1.57 31.82
CA LEU A 304 29.41 -1.12 33.12
C LEU A 304 29.17 -2.18 34.19
N ARG A 305 27.95 -2.74 34.28
CA ARG A 305 27.63 -3.82 35.23
C ARG A 305 28.52 -5.04 35.04
N LEU A 306 28.79 -5.44 33.78
CA LEU A 306 29.67 -6.56 33.48
C LEU A 306 31.14 -6.33 33.87
N LEU A 307 31.58 -5.07 33.98
CA LEU A 307 32.91 -4.72 34.48
C LEU A 307 32.96 -4.73 36.01
N GLU A 308 31.90 -4.27 36.67
CA GLU A 308 31.75 -4.33 38.13
C GLU A 308 31.74 -5.79 38.61
N ASP A 309 30.99 -6.67 37.95
CA ASP A 309 30.90 -8.10 38.29
C ASP A 309 32.22 -8.87 38.07
N LYS A 310 33.15 -8.34 37.27
CA LYS A 310 34.47 -8.95 37.03
C LYS A 310 35.55 -8.50 38.02
N GLN A 311 35.27 -7.51 38.86
CA GLN A 311 36.19 -7.00 39.88
C GLN A 311 35.94 -7.61 41.28
N LEU A 312 34.90 -8.43 41.41
CA LEU A 312 34.56 -9.25 42.59
C LEU A 312 34.95 -10.73 42.34
#